data_AF-A0A6L6LU38-F1
#
_entry.id   AF-A0A6L6LU38-F1
#
_cell.length_a   1.000
_cell.length_b   1.000
_cell.length_c   1.000
_cell.angle_alpha   90.00
_cell.angle_beta   90.00
_cell.angle_gamma   90.00
#
_symmetry.space_group_name_H-M   'P 1'
#
loop_
_entity.id
_entity.type
_entity.pdbx_description
1 polymer ?
#
loop_
_entity_poly.entity_id
_entity_poly.type
_entity_poly.pdbx_seq_one_letter_code
_entity_poly.pdbx_strand_id
1 'polypeptide(L)'
;MTFGEKVRRLRKEKGWTQAELAKLSGLSLRTIISYEKGESYPKKRSTYDVLAEIFEIPSVELRSETDELDFQNLPEIPESMMEVIRIFNNPDLSGEEVMAQLQELWEKQRTLHKRI
;
A
#
# COMPACT_ATOMS: atom_id res chain seq x y z
N MET A 1 4.36 -4.28 -8.11
CA MET A 1 5.76 -3.86 -8.39
C MET A 1 6.57 -3.84 -7.10
N THR A 2 7.73 -4.48 -7.10
CA THR A 2 8.67 -4.49 -5.97
C THR A 2 9.38 -3.14 -5.80
N PHE A 3 10.00 -2.90 -4.64
CA PHE A 3 10.85 -1.72 -4.41
C PHE A 3 11.92 -1.54 -5.50
N GLY A 4 12.63 -2.62 -5.84
CA GLY A 4 13.71 -2.58 -6.83
C GLY A 4 13.23 -2.17 -8.22
N GLU A 5 12.07 -2.68 -8.63
CA GLU A 5 11.43 -2.30 -9.89
C GLU A 5 11.04 -0.82 -9.92
N LYS A 6 10.53 -0.30 -8.80
CA LYS A 6 10.18 1.12 -8.66
C LYS A 6 11.41 2.02 -8.79
N VAL A 7 12.49 1.70 -8.06
CA VAL A 7 13.75 2.44 -8.15
C VAL A 7 14.29 2.44 -9.59
N ARG A 8 14.29 1.27 -10.25
CA ARG A 8 14.74 1.14 -11.63
C ARG A 8 13.89 1.95 -12.61
N ARG A 9 12.56 1.93 -12.44
CA ARG A 9 11.61 2.70 -13.24
C ARG A 9 11.88 4.21 -13.10
N LEU A 10 11.85 4.71 -11.88
CA LEU A 10 12.03 6.15 -11.58
C LEU A 10 13.39 6.67 -12.07
N ARG A 11 14.46 5.87 -11.86
CA ARG A 11 15.79 6.21 -12.38
C ARG A 11 15.79 6.37 -13.90
N LYS A 12 15.14 5.45 -14.63
CA LYS A 12 15.04 5.51 -16.08
C LYS A 12 14.19 6.67 -16.57
N GLU A 13 13.10 6.99 -15.87
CA GLU A 13 12.24 8.15 -16.17
C GLU A 13 13.02 9.47 -16.04
N LYS A 14 13.92 9.57 -15.07
CA LYS A 14 14.86 10.70 -14.93
C LYS A 14 16.05 10.65 -15.89
N GLY A 15 16.20 9.58 -16.69
CA GLY A 15 17.28 9.42 -17.66
C GLY A 15 18.66 9.09 -17.05
N TRP A 16 18.72 8.64 -15.80
CA TRP A 16 19.98 8.40 -15.10
C TRP A 16 20.51 6.99 -15.28
N THR A 17 21.83 6.84 -15.25
CA THR A 17 22.56 5.59 -15.05
C THR A 17 22.53 5.17 -13.57
N GLN A 18 22.81 3.89 -13.29
CA GLN A 18 22.91 3.40 -11.90
C GLN A 18 24.04 4.10 -11.12
N ALA A 19 25.11 4.51 -11.79
CA ALA A 19 26.23 5.24 -11.18
C ALA A 19 25.83 6.68 -10.81
N GLU A 20 25.02 7.35 -11.64
CA GLU A 20 24.49 8.68 -11.32
C GLU A 20 23.54 8.63 -10.14
N LEU A 21 22.62 7.66 -10.10
CA LEU A 21 21.73 7.49 -8.94
C LEU A 21 22.52 7.19 -7.66
N ALA A 22 23.57 6.36 -7.74
CA ALA A 22 24.46 6.10 -6.61
C ALA A 22 25.11 7.38 -6.09
N LYS A 23 25.63 8.23 -7.00
CA LYS A 23 26.21 9.52 -6.65
C LYS A 23 25.19 10.47 -6.01
N LEU A 24 23.98 10.59 -6.58
CA LEU A 24 22.92 11.46 -6.07
C LEU A 24 22.44 11.04 -4.68
N SER A 25 22.30 9.73 -4.46
CA SER A 25 21.80 9.16 -3.19
C SER A 25 22.86 9.00 -2.10
N GLY A 26 24.14 9.20 -2.43
CA GLY A 26 25.24 8.89 -1.51
C GLY A 26 25.39 7.40 -1.20
N LEU A 27 24.78 6.52 -2.01
CA LEU A 27 24.87 5.08 -1.88
C LEU A 27 25.97 4.51 -2.77
N SER A 28 26.46 3.31 -2.45
CA SER A 28 27.41 2.63 -3.34
C SER A 28 26.71 2.15 -4.62
N LEU A 29 27.42 2.11 -5.74
CA LEU A 29 26.91 1.53 -6.99
C LEU A 29 26.41 0.08 -6.78
N ARG A 30 27.14 -0.71 -5.98
CA ARG A 30 26.75 -2.08 -5.62
C ARG A 30 25.39 -2.11 -4.92
N THR A 31 25.13 -1.15 -4.03
CA THR A 31 23.85 -1.02 -3.32
C THR A 31 22.71 -0.76 -4.31
N ILE A 32 22.87 0.20 -5.22
CA ILE A 32 21.86 0.50 -6.25
C ILE A 32 21.59 -0.72 -7.14
N ILE A 33 22.65 -1.42 -7.60
CA ILE A 33 22.51 -2.64 -8.40
C ILE A 33 21.73 -3.71 -7.62
N SER A 34 22.08 -3.93 -6.36
CA SER A 34 21.43 -4.93 -5.51
C SER A 34 19.95 -4.60 -5.28
N TYR A 35 19.63 -3.31 -5.07
CA TYR A 35 18.25 -2.84 -4.94
C TYR A 35 17.46 -3.07 -6.23
N GLU A 36 17.96 -2.64 -7.38
CA GLU A 36 17.24 -2.78 -8.66
C GLU A 36 17.07 -4.23 -9.13
N LYS A 37 17.91 -5.15 -8.62
CA LYS A 37 17.76 -6.59 -8.84
C LYS A 37 16.84 -7.27 -7.82
N GLY A 38 16.42 -6.57 -6.76
CA GLY A 38 15.65 -7.16 -5.65
C GLY A 38 16.47 -8.08 -4.74
N GLU A 39 17.81 -8.04 -4.82
CA GLU A 39 18.70 -8.85 -3.98
C GLU A 39 18.79 -8.33 -2.54
N SER A 40 18.51 -7.05 -2.32
CA SER A 40 18.46 -6.46 -0.98
C SER A 40 17.52 -5.25 -0.91
N TYR A 41 17.19 -4.86 0.32
CA TYR A 41 16.34 -3.72 0.63
C TYR A 41 17.07 -2.75 1.58
N PRO A 42 16.71 -1.45 1.59
CA PRO A 42 17.25 -0.53 2.57
C PRO A 42 16.92 -0.95 4.01
N LYS A 43 17.95 -1.04 4.85
CA LYS A 43 17.82 -1.38 6.27
C LYS A 43 17.36 -0.20 7.12
N LYS A 44 17.63 1.03 6.68
CA LYS A 44 17.29 2.26 7.39
C LYS A 44 16.17 2.98 6.67
N ARG A 45 15.18 3.48 7.43
CA ARG A 45 14.08 4.27 6.88
C ARG A 45 14.57 5.52 6.15
N SER A 46 15.61 6.16 6.69
CA SER A 46 16.24 7.35 6.09
C SER A 46 16.71 7.13 4.65
N THR A 47 17.07 5.91 4.25
CA THR A 47 17.46 5.62 2.87
C THR A 47 16.28 5.68 1.92
N TYR A 48 15.09 5.26 2.35
CA TYR A 48 13.87 5.44 1.58
C TYR A 48 13.53 6.92 1.43
N ASP A 49 13.72 7.72 2.49
CA ASP A 49 13.42 9.14 2.47
C ASP A 49 14.36 9.89 1.51
N VAL A 50 15.66 9.59 1.52
CA VAL A 50 16.64 10.15 0.56
C VAL A 50 16.28 9.80 -0.89
N LEU A 51 15.97 8.53 -1.17
CA LEU A 51 15.60 8.11 -2.53
C LEU A 51 14.29 8.77 -2.96
N ALA A 52 13.31 8.88 -2.05
CA ALA A 52 12.04 9.53 -2.31
C ALA A 52 12.21 11.02 -2.61
N GLU A 53 13.07 11.72 -1.88
CA GLU A 53 13.41 13.12 -2.12
C GLU A 53 14.05 13.31 -3.51
N ILE A 54 15.02 12.47 -3.87
CA ILE A 54 15.69 12.50 -5.18
C ILE A 54 14.71 12.25 -6.33
N PHE A 55 13.75 11.35 -6.13
CA PHE A 55 12.72 11.05 -7.13
C PHE A 55 11.53 12.01 -7.08
N GLU A 56 11.47 12.91 -6.10
CA GLU A 56 10.37 13.86 -5.87
C GLU A 56 9.01 13.17 -5.68
N ILE A 57 9.00 12.06 -4.94
CA ILE A 57 7.79 11.28 -4.64
C ILE A 57 7.59 11.08 -3.13
N PRO A 58 6.37 10.77 -2.67
CA PRO A 58 6.15 10.35 -1.30
C PRO A 58 6.91 9.06 -0.96
N SER A 59 7.57 9.00 0.21
CA SER A 59 8.34 7.80 0.61
C SER A 59 7.50 6.54 0.78
N VAL A 60 6.17 6.67 0.92
CA VAL A 60 5.23 5.53 0.92
C VAL A 60 5.17 4.84 -0.44
N GLU A 61 5.40 5.54 -1.54
CA GLU A 61 5.36 4.96 -2.88
C GLU A 61 6.51 3.96 -3.10
N LEU A 62 7.68 4.20 -2.53
CA LEU A 62 8.79 3.24 -2.56
C LEU A 62 8.58 2.05 -1.63
N ARG A 63 7.83 2.24 -0.54
CA ARG A 63 7.63 1.20 0.50
C ARG A 63 6.42 0.31 0.23
N SER A 64 5.38 0.82 -0.42
CA SER A 64 4.29 -0.03 -0.83
C SER A 64 4.87 -1.01 -1.83
N GLU A 65 4.73 -2.29 -1.60
CA GLU A 65 4.66 -3.18 -2.74
C GLU A 65 3.20 -3.02 -3.17
N THR A 66 2.95 -2.67 -4.43
CA THR A 66 1.66 -3.03 -4.98
C THR A 66 1.73 -4.55 -5.02
N ASP A 67 1.34 -5.16 -3.91
CA ASP A 67 0.68 -6.45 -3.91
C ASP A 67 -0.37 -6.26 -4.99
N GLU A 68 -0.13 -6.82 -6.18
CA GLU A 68 -1.24 -7.09 -7.07
C GLU A 68 -2.23 -7.80 -6.16
N LEU A 69 -3.36 -7.14 -5.86
CA LEU A 69 -4.40 -7.76 -5.05
C LEU A 69 -4.64 -9.09 -5.73
N ASP A 70 -4.21 -10.16 -5.08
CA ASP A 70 -4.33 -11.48 -5.64
C ASP A 70 -5.81 -11.79 -5.57
N PHE A 71 -6.54 -11.38 -6.62
CA PHE A 71 -7.98 -11.56 -6.71
C PHE A 71 -8.38 -13.03 -6.58
N GLN A 72 -7.44 -13.96 -6.78
CA GLN A 72 -7.66 -15.39 -6.60
C GLN A 72 -7.51 -15.85 -5.15
N ASN A 73 -6.77 -15.11 -4.31
CA ASN A 73 -6.53 -15.42 -2.90
C ASN A 73 -6.99 -14.31 -1.92
N LEU A 74 -7.88 -13.41 -2.36
CA LEU A 74 -8.53 -12.49 -1.44
C LEU A 74 -9.30 -13.30 -0.40
N PRO A 75 -9.16 -12.99 0.91
CA PRO A 75 -10.03 -13.61 1.91
C PRO A 75 -11.48 -13.29 1.54
N GLU A 76 -12.33 -14.31 1.56
CA GLU A 76 -13.77 -14.13 1.35
C GLU A 76 -14.26 -13.08 2.34
N ILE A 77 -14.81 -11.98 1.84
CA ILE A 77 -15.32 -10.90 2.68
C ILE A 77 -16.54 -11.46 3.42
N PRO A 78 -16.53 -11.53 4.76
CA PRO A 78 -17.68 -12.04 5.49
C PRO A 78 -18.95 -11.24 5.15
N GLU A 79 -20.10 -11.91 5.11
CA GLU A 79 -21.37 -11.26 4.72
C GLU A 79 -21.68 -10.02 5.58
N SER A 80 -21.31 -10.05 6.86
CA SER A 80 -21.45 -8.90 7.77
C SER A 80 -20.63 -7.69 7.33
N MET A 81 -19.43 -7.90 6.78
CA MET A 81 -18.57 -6.84 6.24
C MET A 81 -19.11 -6.34 4.88
N MET A 82 -19.65 -7.22 4.04
CA MET A 82 -20.34 -6.83 2.80
C MET A 82 -21.55 -5.94 3.09
N GLU A 83 -22.31 -6.24 4.14
CA GLU A 83 -23.46 -5.45 4.56
C GLU A 83 -23.05 -4.06 5.04
N VAL A 84 -21.96 -3.94 5.81
CA VAL A 84 -21.35 -2.65 6.18
C VAL A 84 -21.00 -1.82 4.94
N ILE A 85 -20.35 -2.42 3.94
CA ILE A 85 -19.96 -1.74 2.70
C ILE A 85 -21.20 -1.26 1.92
N ARG A 86 -22.25 -2.10 1.84
CA ARG A 86 -23.50 -1.74 1.16
C ARG A 86 -24.20 -0.56 1.84
N ILE A 87 -24.26 -0.55 3.18
CA ILE A 87 -24.86 0.56 3.94
C ILE A 87 -24.07 1.85 3.72
N PHE A 88 -22.74 1.80 3.82
CA PHE A 88 -21.88 2.99 3.73
C PHE A 88 -21.88 3.64 2.34
N ASN A 89 -21.95 2.83 1.28
CA ASN A 89 -21.91 3.30 -0.10
C ASN A 89 -23.31 3.56 -0.70
N ASN A 90 -24.39 3.47 0.09
CA ASN A 90 -25.73 3.72 -0.41
C ASN A 90 -25.96 5.24 -0.59
N PRO A 91 -26.10 5.74 -1.84
CA PRO A 91 -26.24 7.17 -2.10
C PRO A 91 -27.60 7.73 -1.65
N ASP A 92 -28.58 6.87 -1.40
CA ASP A 92 -29.93 7.27 -1.01
C ASP A 92 -30.06 7.47 0.51
N LEU A 93 -29.01 7.18 1.28
CA LEU A 93 -29.00 7.35 2.74
C LEU A 93 -28.24 8.61 3.14
N SER A 94 -28.82 9.35 4.08
CA SER A 94 -28.10 10.37 4.84
C SER A 94 -27.10 9.73 5.80
N GLY A 95 -26.12 10.52 6.25
CA GLY A 95 -25.13 10.05 7.23
C GLY A 95 -25.75 9.55 8.54
N GLU A 96 -26.87 10.13 8.98
CA GLU A 96 -27.59 9.66 10.17
C GLU A 96 -28.23 8.29 9.96
N GLU A 97 -28.83 8.07 8.78
CA GLU A 97 -29.45 6.80 8.41
C GLU A 97 -28.40 5.69 8.23
N VAL A 98 -27.23 6.02 7.67
CA VAL A 98 -26.07 5.12 7.61
C VAL A 98 -25.68 4.66 9.02
N MET A 99 -25.53 5.59 9.97
CA MET A 99 -25.14 5.26 11.34
C MET A 99 -26.19 4.44 12.07
N ALA A 100 -27.48 4.74 11.88
CA ALA A 100 -28.57 3.98 12.45
C ALA A 100 -28.57 2.51 11.95
N GLN A 101 -28.39 2.30 10.65
CA GLN A 101 -28.35 0.95 10.06
C GLN A 101 -27.10 0.17 10.49
N LEU A 102 -25.94 0.82 10.59
CA LEU A 102 -24.72 0.18 11.12
C LEU A 102 -24.89 -0.23 12.59
N GLN A 103 -25.57 0.59 13.39
CA GLN A 103 -25.84 0.26 14.78
C GLN A 103 -26.82 -0.92 14.91
N GLU A 104 -27.88 -0.94 14.11
CA GLU A 104 -28.80 -2.09 14.04
C GLU A 104 -28.07 -3.39 13.65
N LEU A 105 -27.20 -3.31 12.63
CA LEU A 105 -26.37 -4.43 12.20
C LEU A 105 -25.44 -4.93 13.32
N TRP A 106 -24.81 -4.01 14.05
CA TRP A 106 -23.94 -4.33 15.19
C TRP A 106 -24.73 -5.02 16.31
N GLU A 107 -25.94 -4.57 16.59
CA GLU A 107 -26.81 -5.21 17.58
C GLU A 107 -27.27 -6.61 17.15
N LYS A 108 -27.63 -6.80 15.89
CA LYS A 108 -27.97 -8.12 15.33
C LYS A 108 -26.79 -9.09 15.46
N GLN A 109 -25.59 -8.68 15.08
CA GLN A 109 -24.38 -9.50 15.20
C GLN A 109 -24.03 -9.81 16.67
N ARG A 110 -24.12 -8.81 17.55
CA ARG A 110 -23.86 -8.96 18.99
C ARG A 110 -24.85 -9.92 19.66
N THR A 111 -26.12 -9.92 19.24
CA THR A 111 -27.13 -10.85 19.77
C THR A 111 -26.98 -12.26 19.21
N LEU A 112 -26.57 -12.40 17.95
CA LEU A 112 -26.25 -13.69 17.33
C LEU A 112 -25.12 -14.43 18.07
N HIS A 113 -24.05 -13.71 18.42
CA HIS A 113 -22.88 -14.29 19.10
C HIS A 113 -23.09 -14.55 20.60
N LYS A 114 -24.17 -14.04 21.21
CA LYS A 114 -24.53 -14.32 22.62
C LYS A 114 -25.37 -15.60 22.79
N ARG A 115 -25.71 -16.29 21.69
CA ARG A 115 -26.54 -17.51 21.67
C ARG A 115 -25.73 -18.80 21.50
N ILE A 116 -24.41 -18.72 21.54
CA ILE A 116 -23.46 -19.84 21.54
C ILE A 116 -22.70 -19.78 22.87
#